data_AF-A0A0F9ZBP2-F1
#
_entry.id   AF-A0A0F9ZBP2-F1
#
_cell.length_a   1.000
_cell.length_b   1.000
_cell.length_c   1.000
_cell.angle_alpha   90.00
_cell.angle_beta   90.00
_cell.angle_gamma   90.00
#
_symmetry.space_group_name_H-M   'P 1'
#
loop_
_entity.id
_entity.type
_entity.pdbx_description
1 polymer ?
#
loop_
_entity_poly.entity_id
_entity_poly.type
_entity_poly.pdbx_seq_one_letter_code
_entity_poly.pdbx_strand_id
1 'polypeptide(L)'
;MNRNIVKTLSLSLVITSLIFTPGCLDFLKGKKSAADDGSLVLLKIEGKSVITEKKLNDLLEMYAAAQMGGNVEALKSIPGAMKNIFNQMLAEELLLAWAEKKQIEKLEEYQKEYNQNLEFLKKALARKYFAKDLVVEITDEEIQKLYDEQKNVSPALKDKDGKFLPLADVKDLLKQSLEAQKKNMMLAQKINELKAQFNLEENNEFFEKMAGSKPDMAELMKSLQNQKSEEVAPADEMTEDKEVK
;
A
#
# COMPACT_ATOMS: atom_id res chain seq x y z
N MET A 1 3.79 43.85 6.67
CA MET A 1 4.06 44.63 7.90
C MET A 1 2.89 44.39 8.85
N ASN A 2 2.99 43.41 9.76
CA ASN A 2 2.06 43.25 10.88
C ASN A 2 2.77 42.46 11.98
N ARG A 3 3.18 43.18 13.03
CA ARG A 3 3.75 42.66 14.28
C ARG A 3 2.62 42.68 15.31
N ASN A 4 2.43 41.59 16.06
CA ASN A 4 1.80 41.59 17.39
C ASN A 4 2.31 40.35 18.13
N ILE A 5 3.28 40.47 19.05
CA ILE A 5 3.19 40.81 20.49
C ILE A 5 2.93 39.59 21.39
N VAL A 6 4.06 39.05 21.88
CA VAL A 6 4.43 38.54 23.22
C VAL A 6 3.35 38.38 24.31
N LYS A 7 3.41 37.27 25.06
CA LYS A 7 3.23 37.15 26.54
C LYS A 7 3.72 35.77 27.00
N THR A 8 4.95 35.67 27.52
CA THR A 8 5.36 35.65 28.96
C THR A 8 5.10 34.34 29.70
N LEU A 9 6.23 33.67 29.98
CA LEU A 9 6.57 32.72 31.06
C LEU A 9 5.64 32.66 32.29
N SER A 10 5.29 31.41 32.66
CA SER A 10 5.03 31.02 34.04
C SER A 10 6.00 29.92 34.42
N LEU A 11 7.05 30.28 35.16
CA LEU A 11 8.05 29.39 35.73
C LEU A 11 7.54 28.96 37.12
N SER A 12 6.91 27.79 37.21
CA SER A 12 6.54 27.20 38.50
C SER A 12 7.63 26.22 38.93
N LEU A 13 8.39 26.65 39.93
CA LEU A 13 9.39 25.88 40.67
C LEU A 13 8.65 24.89 41.59
N VAL A 14 8.56 23.62 41.20
CA VAL A 14 8.02 22.55 42.07
C VAL A 14 9.17 21.88 42.80
N ILE A 15 9.19 22.11 44.11
CA ILE A 15 10.15 21.60 45.08
C ILE A 15 9.94 20.10 45.28
N THR A 16 11.07 19.42 45.27
CA THR A 16 11.34 18.01 45.49
C THR A 16 10.75 17.48 46.80
N SER A 17 9.97 16.39 46.70
CA SER A 17 9.77 15.45 47.81
C SER A 17 10.10 14.04 47.32
N LEU A 18 11.38 13.67 47.43
CA LEU A 18 11.86 12.31 47.21
C LEU A 18 11.41 11.46 48.41
N ILE A 19 10.24 10.85 48.33
CA ILE A 19 9.78 9.86 49.30
C ILE A 19 10.45 8.53 48.93
N PHE A 20 11.50 8.17 49.68
CA PHE A 20 12.12 6.85 49.65
C PHE A 20 11.19 5.87 50.37
N THR A 21 10.18 5.33 49.66
CA THR A 21 9.38 4.22 50.18
C THR A 21 10.20 2.92 50.09
N PRO A 22 10.39 2.16 51.19
CA PRO A 22 11.14 0.90 51.19
C PRO A 22 10.40 -0.29 50.53
N GLY A 23 9.59 -0.02 49.50
CA GLY A 23 8.76 -1.01 48.76
C GLY A 23 9.15 -1.21 47.29
N CYS A 24 10.23 -0.60 46.78
CA CYS A 24 10.60 -0.70 45.35
C CYS A 24 11.37 -1.99 44.97
N LEU A 25 11.61 -2.91 45.90
CA LEU A 25 12.37 -4.15 45.63
C LEU A 25 11.55 -5.27 44.96
N ASP A 26 10.21 -5.16 44.88
CA ASP A 26 9.38 -6.11 44.13
C ASP A 26 9.17 -5.72 42.65
N PHE A 27 9.72 -4.58 42.19
CA PHE A 27 9.64 -4.18 40.77
C PHE A 27 10.64 -4.93 39.88
N LEU A 28 11.62 -5.64 40.45
CA LEU A 28 12.65 -6.38 39.72
C LEU A 28 12.30 -7.86 39.46
N LYS A 29 11.14 -8.35 39.93
CA LYS A 29 10.63 -9.70 39.58
C LYS A 29 9.85 -9.65 38.27
N GLY A 30 10.57 -9.58 37.15
CA GLY A 30 10.21 -10.16 35.85
C GLY A 30 8.76 -10.09 35.36
N LYS A 31 8.00 -9.02 35.66
CA LYS A 31 6.69 -8.81 35.01
C LYS A 31 6.97 -8.58 33.53
N LYS A 32 6.62 -9.57 32.70
CA LYS A 32 6.52 -9.39 31.25
C LYS A 32 5.76 -8.07 31.03
N SER A 33 6.43 -7.09 30.41
CA SER A 33 5.82 -5.80 30.11
C SER A 33 4.66 -6.08 29.17
N ALA A 34 3.43 -5.98 29.67
CA ALA A 34 2.26 -5.92 28.82
C ALA A 34 2.25 -4.58 28.09
N ALA A 35 1.81 -4.58 26.84
CA ALA A 35 1.44 -3.37 26.12
C ALA A 35 0.07 -2.87 26.61
N ASP A 36 -0.32 -1.66 26.17
CA ASP A 36 -1.60 -1.05 26.54
C ASP A 36 -2.82 -1.89 26.09
N ASP A 37 -2.64 -2.73 25.07
CA ASP A 37 -3.63 -3.68 24.56
C ASP A 37 -3.63 -5.04 25.29
N GLY A 38 -2.82 -5.18 26.36
CA GLY A 38 -2.68 -6.41 27.13
C GLY A 38 -1.78 -7.48 26.49
N SER A 39 -1.27 -7.25 25.27
CA SER A 39 -0.39 -8.20 24.58
C SER A 39 1.06 -8.13 25.07
N LEU A 40 1.86 -9.17 24.81
CA LEU A 40 3.27 -9.20 25.17
C LEU A 40 4.06 -8.19 24.32
N VAL A 41 4.88 -7.35 24.97
CA VAL A 41 5.84 -6.49 24.26
C VAL A 41 7.02 -7.31 23.77
N LEU A 42 7.27 -7.28 22.45
CA LEU A 42 8.38 -7.98 21.79
C LEU A 42 9.57 -7.07 21.47
N LEU A 43 9.32 -5.78 21.22
CA LEU A 43 10.37 -4.78 20.99
C LEU A 43 10.00 -3.43 21.62
N LYS A 44 10.99 -2.82 22.29
CA LYS A 44 10.94 -1.41 22.70
C LYS A 44 12.05 -0.62 22.01
N ILE A 45 11.74 0.58 21.56
CA ILE A 45 12.72 1.56 21.07
C ILE A 45 12.54 2.82 21.93
N GLU A 46 13.63 3.29 22.55
CA GLU A 46 13.63 4.46 23.45
C GLU A 46 12.53 4.39 24.53
N GLY A 47 12.27 3.19 25.07
CA GLY A 47 11.27 2.95 26.11
C GLY A 47 9.83 2.78 25.62
N LYS A 48 9.54 3.12 24.36
CA LYS A 48 8.23 2.95 23.71
C LYS A 48 8.08 1.54 23.16
N SER A 49 6.95 0.89 23.45
CA SER A 49 6.60 -0.41 22.87
C SER A 49 6.24 -0.23 21.39
N VAL A 50 7.05 -0.77 20.49
CA VAL A 50 6.86 -0.61 19.03
C VAL A 50 6.37 -1.89 18.36
N ILE A 51 6.84 -3.07 18.79
CA ILE A 51 6.34 -4.36 18.32
C ILE A 51 5.75 -5.13 19.50
N THR A 52 4.51 -5.57 19.33
CA THR A 52 3.80 -6.43 20.28
C THR A 52 3.46 -7.76 19.63
N GLU A 53 3.13 -8.76 20.44
CA GLU A 53 2.63 -10.05 19.96
C GLU A 53 1.41 -9.89 19.06
N LYS A 54 0.49 -8.98 19.44
CA LYS A 54 -0.69 -8.68 18.63
C LYS A 54 -0.29 -8.17 17.23
N LYS A 55 0.58 -7.16 17.16
CA LYS A 55 1.04 -6.60 15.86
C LYS A 55 1.70 -7.66 14.97
N LEU A 56 2.52 -8.53 15.56
CA LEU A 56 3.17 -9.62 14.82
C LEU A 56 2.12 -10.61 14.27
N ASN A 57 1.13 -10.99 15.09
CA ASN A 57 0.05 -11.88 14.66
C ASN A 57 -0.85 -11.26 13.58
N ASP A 58 -1.22 -9.98 13.73
CA ASP A 58 -1.99 -9.24 12.72
C ASP A 58 -1.25 -9.25 11.37
N LEU A 59 0.08 -9.07 11.38
CA LEU A 59 0.90 -9.12 10.17
C LEU A 59 0.97 -10.53 9.57
N LEU A 60 1.12 -11.57 10.41
CA LEU A 60 1.08 -12.97 9.96
C LEU A 60 -0.26 -13.31 9.27
N GLU A 61 -1.37 -12.85 9.82
CA GLU A 61 -2.70 -13.01 9.22
C GLU A 61 -2.80 -12.35 7.84
N MET A 62 -2.29 -11.12 7.71
CA MET A 62 -2.25 -10.41 6.44
C MET A 62 -1.41 -11.17 5.39
N TYR A 63 -0.22 -11.65 5.75
CA TYR A 63 0.64 -12.43 4.85
C TYR A 63 -0.02 -13.75 4.43
N ALA A 64 -0.60 -14.47 5.39
CA ALA A 64 -1.28 -15.73 5.11
C ALA A 64 -2.48 -15.51 4.18
N ALA A 65 -3.27 -14.44 4.38
CA ALA A 65 -4.37 -14.07 3.50
C ALA A 65 -3.89 -13.75 2.08
N ALA A 66 -2.74 -13.09 1.93
CA ALA A 66 -2.20 -12.70 0.63
C ALA A 66 -1.54 -13.85 -0.15
N GLN A 67 -0.86 -14.79 0.52
CA GLN A 67 -0.01 -15.79 -0.15
C GLN A 67 -0.42 -17.24 0.08
N MET A 68 -1.19 -17.53 1.14
CA MET A 68 -1.44 -18.90 1.60
C MET A 68 -2.93 -19.22 1.77
N GLY A 69 -3.80 -18.47 1.09
CA GLY A 69 -5.26 -18.65 1.18
C GLY A 69 -5.82 -18.45 2.59
N GLY A 70 -5.12 -17.71 3.44
CA GLY A 70 -5.50 -17.46 4.84
C GLY A 70 -4.98 -18.47 5.86
N ASN A 71 -4.15 -19.45 5.48
CA ASN A 71 -3.65 -20.46 6.42
C ASN A 71 -2.45 -19.98 7.25
N VAL A 72 -2.73 -19.31 8.36
CA VAL A 72 -1.71 -18.79 9.30
C VAL A 72 -0.89 -19.90 9.96
N GLU A 73 -1.50 -21.05 10.27
CA GLU A 73 -0.80 -22.16 10.91
C GLU A 73 0.24 -22.79 9.98
N ALA A 74 -0.04 -22.86 8.68
CA ALA A 74 0.94 -23.25 7.69
C ALA A 74 2.15 -22.28 7.70
N LEU A 75 1.92 -20.96 7.76
CA LEU A 75 2.99 -19.98 7.85
C LEU A 75 3.84 -20.15 9.12
N LYS A 76 3.19 -20.38 10.28
CA LYS A 76 3.89 -20.62 11.56
C LYS A 76 4.70 -21.92 11.57
N SER A 77 4.29 -22.92 10.80
CA SER A 77 5.00 -24.20 10.69
C SER A 77 6.32 -24.10 9.91
N ILE A 78 6.51 -23.03 9.11
CA ILE A 78 7.74 -22.80 8.36
C ILE A 78 8.85 -22.37 9.34
N PRO A 79 9.94 -23.15 9.46
CA PRO A 79 11.03 -22.81 10.39
C PRO A 79 11.60 -21.42 10.10
N GLY A 80 11.64 -20.57 11.13
CA GLY A 80 12.20 -19.22 11.04
C GLY A 80 11.28 -18.17 10.41
N ALA A 81 10.12 -18.52 9.83
CA ALA A 81 9.24 -17.54 9.18
C ALA A 81 8.80 -16.42 10.14
N MET A 82 8.35 -16.77 11.36
CA MET A 82 7.98 -15.77 12.37
C MET A 82 9.15 -14.86 12.75
N LYS A 83 10.37 -15.41 12.88
CA LYS A 83 11.56 -14.63 13.22
C LYS A 83 11.96 -13.70 12.07
N ASN A 84 11.83 -14.16 10.82
CA ASN A 84 12.09 -13.34 9.64
C ASN A 84 11.10 -12.18 9.53
N ILE A 85 9.81 -12.44 9.73
CA ILE A 85 8.77 -11.39 9.73
C ILE A 85 9.01 -10.40 10.88
N PHE A 86 9.31 -10.88 12.08
CA PHE A 86 9.70 -10.01 13.19
C PHE A 86 10.92 -9.14 12.87
N ASN A 87 11.96 -9.71 12.25
CA ASN A 87 13.17 -8.98 11.90
C ASN A 87 12.89 -7.90 10.82
N GLN A 88 11.96 -8.15 9.89
CA GLN A 88 11.49 -7.15 8.94
C GLN A 88 10.79 -5.99 9.64
N MET A 89 9.84 -6.29 10.55
CA MET A 89 9.18 -5.27 11.38
C MET A 89 10.18 -4.46 12.19
N LEU A 90 11.19 -5.12 12.77
CA LEU A 90 12.25 -4.46 13.54
C LEU A 90 13.03 -3.46 12.67
N ALA A 91 13.39 -3.84 11.45
CA ALA A 91 14.10 -2.96 10.53
C ALA A 91 13.27 -1.72 10.17
N GLU A 92 11.97 -1.89 9.90
CA GLU A 92 11.03 -0.80 9.61
C GLU A 92 10.87 0.15 10.82
N GLU A 93 10.66 -0.39 12.02
CA GLU A 93 10.51 0.41 13.24
C GLU A 93 11.80 1.18 13.60
N LEU A 94 12.98 0.62 13.31
CA LEU A 94 14.26 1.33 13.45
C LEU A 94 14.39 2.49 12.45
N LEU A 95 13.96 2.28 11.20
CA LEU A 95 13.95 3.35 10.19
C LEU A 95 13.00 4.48 10.59
N LEU A 96 11.81 4.16 11.12
CA LEU A 96 10.86 5.14 11.62
C LEU A 96 11.40 5.91 12.83
N ALA A 97 12.04 5.22 13.79
CA ALA A 97 12.67 5.88 14.92
C ALA A 97 13.83 6.80 14.50
N TRP A 98 14.62 6.40 13.51
CA TRP A 98 15.64 7.26 12.91
C TRP A 98 15.01 8.49 12.24
N ALA A 99 13.93 8.30 11.46
CA ALA A 99 13.22 9.36 10.77
C ALA A 99 12.68 10.41 11.76
N GLU A 100 12.01 9.98 12.83
CA GLU A 100 11.49 10.83 13.90
C GLU A 100 12.62 11.61 14.60
N LYS A 101 13.72 10.93 14.92
CA LYS A 101 14.89 11.56 15.54
C LYS A 101 15.54 12.61 14.63
N LYS A 102 15.52 12.39 13.32
CA LYS A 102 16.02 13.32 12.30
C LYS A 102 15.00 14.38 11.90
N GLN A 103 13.76 14.25 12.33
CA GLN A 103 12.65 15.14 11.99
C GLN A 103 12.47 15.29 10.48
N ILE A 104 12.70 14.21 9.71
CA ILE A 104 12.61 14.27 8.24
C ILE A 104 11.18 14.58 7.80
N GLU A 105 10.19 14.28 8.64
CA GLU A 105 8.80 14.62 8.41
C GLU A 105 8.56 16.13 8.36
N LYS A 106 9.49 16.97 8.84
CA LYS A 106 9.38 18.43 8.72
C LYS A 106 9.92 18.97 7.41
N LEU A 107 10.57 18.13 6.59
CA LEU A 107 11.09 18.53 5.29
C LEU A 107 9.92 18.76 4.32
N GLU A 108 10.00 19.84 3.55
CA GLU A 108 8.97 20.21 2.58
C GLU A 108 8.76 19.11 1.51
N GLU A 109 9.86 18.53 1.02
CA GLU A 109 9.83 17.44 0.05
C GLU A 109 9.14 16.20 0.60
N TYR A 110 9.45 15.79 1.83
CA TYR A 110 8.77 14.69 2.51
C TYR A 110 7.27 14.96 2.63
N GLN A 111 6.86 16.14 3.09
CA GLN A 111 5.45 16.48 3.25
C GLN A 111 4.72 16.50 1.90
N LYS A 112 5.35 16.98 0.84
CA LYS A 112 4.81 16.94 -0.51
C LYS A 112 4.53 15.51 -0.96
N GLU A 113 5.54 14.63 -0.88
CA GLU A 113 5.39 13.23 -1.28
C GLU A 113 4.40 12.47 -0.40
N TYR A 114 4.43 12.70 0.92
CA TYR A 114 3.50 12.09 1.86
C TYR A 114 2.06 12.44 1.52
N ASN A 115 1.76 13.72 1.28
CA ASN A 115 0.42 14.17 0.92
C ASN A 115 -0.04 13.64 -0.45
N GLN A 116 0.86 13.54 -1.43
CA GLN A 116 0.57 12.92 -2.72
C GLN A 116 0.19 11.44 -2.57
N ASN A 117 0.96 10.69 -1.76
CA ASN A 117 0.69 9.29 -1.47
C ASN A 117 -0.62 9.09 -0.68
N LEU A 118 -0.91 9.97 0.29
CA LEU A 118 -2.19 9.93 1.02
C LEU A 118 -3.38 10.17 0.10
N GLU A 119 -3.30 11.13 -0.82
CA GLU A 119 -4.38 11.38 -1.79
C GLU A 119 -4.56 10.19 -2.74
N PHE A 120 -3.48 9.52 -3.15
CA PHE A 120 -3.58 8.27 -3.91
C PHE A 120 -4.26 7.16 -3.11
N LEU A 121 -3.85 6.94 -1.85
CA LEU A 121 -4.42 5.92 -0.98
C LEU A 121 -5.91 6.18 -0.71
N LYS A 122 -6.28 7.44 -0.43
CA LYS A 122 -7.67 7.87 -0.26
C LYS A 122 -8.52 7.54 -1.49
N LYS A 123 -8.05 7.87 -2.70
CA LYS A 123 -8.75 7.54 -3.95
C LYS A 123 -8.84 6.03 -4.17
N ALA A 124 -7.79 5.28 -3.87
CA ALA A 124 -7.78 3.82 -3.98
C ALA A 124 -8.81 3.16 -3.03
N LEU A 125 -8.86 3.61 -1.77
CA LEU A 125 -9.85 3.15 -0.80
C LEU A 125 -11.27 3.52 -1.22
N ALA A 126 -11.51 4.76 -1.64
CA ALA A 126 -12.81 5.20 -2.14
C ALA A 126 -13.29 4.30 -3.30
N ARG A 127 -12.44 4.02 -4.29
CA ARG A 127 -12.76 3.09 -5.38
C ARG A 127 -13.05 1.67 -4.88
N LYS A 128 -12.23 1.16 -3.94
CA LYS A 128 -12.42 -0.19 -3.38
C LYS A 128 -13.78 -0.33 -2.72
N TYR A 129 -14.19 0.64 -1.91
CA TYR A 129 -15.48 0.59 -1.22
C TYR A 129 -16.64 0.88 -2.15
N PHE A 130 -16.50 1.83 -3.07
CA PHE A 130 -17.49 2.07 -4.12
C PHE A 130 -17.78 0.82 -4.96
N ALA A 131 -16.75 0.07 -5.34
CA ALA A 131 -16.89 -1.16 -6.11
C ALA A 131 -17.58 -2.30 -5.34
N LYS A 132 -17.57 -2.29 -3.99
CA LYS A 132 -18.29 -3.28 -3.18
C LYS A 132 -19.80 -3.12 -3.30
N ASP A 133 -20.27 -1.90 -3.53
CA ASP A 133 -21.69 -1.60 -3.68
C ASP A 133 -22.22 -1.96 -5.08
N LEU A 134 -21.31 -2.31 -6.03
CA LEU A 134 -21.65 -2.77 -7.37
C LEU A 134 -21.89 -4.29 -7.36
N VAL A 135 -23.05 -4.69 -6.86
CA VAL A 135 -23.50 -6.09 -6.92
C VAL A 135 -24.12 -6.37 -8.29
N VAL A 136 -23.63 -7.41 -8.97
CA VAL A 136 -24.15 -7.87 -10.26
C VAL A 136 -24.49 -9.35 -10.15
N GLU A 137 -25.65 -9.74 -10.68
CA GLU A 137 -26.05 -11.13 -10.83
C GLU A 137 -25.80 -11.57 -12.27
N ILE A 138 -25.18 -12.74 -12.44
CA ILE A 138 -24.95 -13.38 -13.74
C ILE A 138 -25.78 -14.65 -13.81
N THR A 139 -26.61 -14.73 -14.84
CA THR A 139 -27.46 -15.88 -15.11
C THR A 139 -26.76 -16.90 -16.02
N ASP A 140 -27.21 -18.16 -15.99
CA ASP A 140 -26.66 -19.21 -16.86
C ASP A 140 -26.97 -18.94 -18.34
N GLU A 141 -28.12 -18.32 -18.63
CA GLU A 141 -28.52 -17.89 -19.97
C GLU A 141 -27.55 -16.85 -20.55
N GLU A 142 -27.09 -15.90 -19.73
CA GLU A 142 -26.11 -14.90 -20.14
C GLU A 142 -24.74 -15.53 -20.44
N ILE A 143 -24.33 -16.50 -19.63
CA ILE A 143 -23.08 -17.23 -19.86
C ILE A 143 -23.16 -18.04 -21.16
N GLN A 144 -24.27 -18.75 -21.38
CA GLN A 144 -24.52 -19.50 -22.62
C GLN A 144 -24.48 -18.57 -23.83
N LYS A 145 -25.17 -17.42 -23.75
CA LYS A 145 -25.18 -16.42 -24.82
C LYS A 145 -23.77 -15.90 -25.13
N LEU A 146 -22.99 -15.54 -24.11
CA LEU A 146 -21.63 -15.07 -24.31
C LEU A 146 -20.74 -16.15 -24.96
N TYR A 147 -20.87 -17.41 -24.52
CA TYR A 147 -20.15 -18.53 -25.13
C TYR A 147 -20.49 -18.67 -26.62
N ASP A 148 -21.77 -18.61 -26.97
CA ASP A 148 -22.23 -18.74 -28.36
C ASP A 148 -21.76 -17.59 -29.25
N GLU A 149 -21.70 -16.37 -28.72
CA GLU A 149 -21.17 -15.19 -29.40
C GLU A 149 -19.65 -15.26 -29.58
N GLN A 150 -18.92 -15.74 -28.57
CA GLN A 150 -17.45 -15.71 -28.59
C GLN A 150 -16.81 -16.96 -29.18
N LYS A 151 -17.48 -18.12 -29.20
CA LYS A 151 -16.86 -19.39 -29.61
C LYS A 151 -16.15 -19.29 -30.96
N ASN A 152 -16.73 -18.58 -31.93
CA ASN A 152 -16.17 -18.48 -33.28
C ASN A 152 -15.07 -17.42 -33.44
N VAL A 153 -14.99 -16.45 -32.53
CA VAL A 153 -14.11 -15.28 -32.66
C VAL A 153 -12.96 -15.26 -31.65
N SER A 154 -13.09 -15.99 -30.54
CA SER A 154 -12.10 -16.01 -29.46
C SER A 154 -11.22 -17.26 -29.54
N PRO A 155 -9.91 -17.12 -29.86
CA PRO A 155 -8.97 -18.23 -29.79
C PRO A 155 -8.85 -18.83 -28.39
N ALA A 156 -9.17 -18.06 -27.34
CA ALA A 156 -9.12 -18.52 -25.95
C ALA A 156 -10.16 -19.60 -25.63
N LEU A 157 -11.17 -19.80 -26.50
CA LEU A 157 -12.18 -20.85 -26.36
C LEU A 157 -11.84 -22.10 -27.19
N LYS A 158 -10.62 -22.19 -27.72
CA LYS A 158 -10.13 -23.35 -28.46
C LYS A 158 -8.99 -24.03 -27.71
N ASP A 159 -8.93 -25.36 -27.82
CA ASP A 159 -7.79 -26.13 -27.37
C ASP A 159 -6.59 -26.01 -28.35
N LYS A 160 -5.51 -26.73 -28.05
CA LYS A 160 -4.28 -26.73 -28.86
C LYS A 160 -4.49 -27.32 -30.27
N ASP A 161 -5.54 -28.12 -30.45
CA ASP A 161 -5.90 -28.74 -31.73
C ASP A 161 -6.93 -27.91 -32.50
N GLY A 162 -7.31 -26.74 -31.97
CA GLY A 162 -8.27 -25.83 -32.57
C GLY A 162 -9.75 -26.22 -32.36
N LYS A 163 -10.04 -27.22 -31.52
CA LYS A 163 -11.41 -27.62 -31.16
C LYS A 163 -11.95 -26.72 -30.06
N PHE A 164 -13.25 -26.47 -30.07
CA PHE A 164 -13.87 -25.64 -29.04
C PHE A 164 -13.89 -26.35 -27.68
N LEU A 165 -13.50 -25.62 -26.64
CA LEU A 165 -13.63 -26.07 -25.25
C LEU A 165 -15.11 -26.14 -24.87
N PRO A 166 -15.58 -27.23 -24.22
CA PRO A 166 -16.95 -27.31 -23.71
C PRO A 166 -17.30 -26.16 -22.77
N LEU A 167 -18.56 -25.70 -22.79
CA LEU A 167 -19.02 -24.62 -21.92
C LEU A 167 -18.73 -24.88 -20.44
N ALA A 168 -18.92 -26.12 -19.98
CA ALA A 168 -18.64 -26.51 -18.59
C ALA A 168 -17.21 -26.18 -18.15
N ASP A 169 -16.23 -26.32 -19.06
CA ASP A 169 -14.81 -26.13 -18.76
C ASP A 169 -14.42 -24.64 -18.72
N VAL A 170 -15.21 -23.77 -19.36
CA VAL A 170 -14.95 -22.32 -19.45
C VAL A 170 -16.00 -21.47 -18.72
N LYS A 171 -17.00 -22.08 -18.07
CA LYS A 171 -18.15 -21.41 -17.46
C LYS A 171 -17.72 -20.33 -16.45
N ASP A 172 -16.78 -20.67 -15.55
CA ASP A 172 -16.30 -19.75 -14.52
C ASP A 172 -15.54 -18.56 -15.10
N LEU A 173 -14.72 -18.79 -16.14
CA LEU A 173 -14.00 -17.73 -16.84
C LEU A 173 -14.97 -16.76 -17.51
N LEU A 174 -15.98 -17.29 -18.21
CA LEU A 174 -17.01 -16.48 -18.85
C LEU A 174 -17.85 -15.71 -17.82
N LYS A 175 -18.20 -16.35 -16.70
CA LYS A 175 -18.89 -15.70 -15.59
C LYS A 175 -18.07 -14.51 -15.05
N GLN A 176 -16.78 -14.70 -14.76
CA GLN A 176 -15.91 -13.62 -14.29
C GLN A 176 -15.80 -12.47 -15.31
N SER A 177 -15.72 -12.80 -16.60
CA SER A 177 -15.71 -11.81 -17.69
C SER A 177 -17.01 -11.01 -17.72
N LEU A 178 -18.17 -11.67 -17.62
CA LEU A 178 -19.48 -11.01 -17.56
C LEU A 178 -19.64 -10.15 -16.32
N GLU A 179 -19.22 -10.64 -15.15
CA GLU A 179 -19.23 -9.86 -13.90
C GLU A 179 -18.41 -8.58 -14.05
N ALA A 180 -17.20 -8.68 -14.61
CA ALA A 180 -16.34 -7.52 -14.85
C ALA A 180 -16.98 -6.53 -15.85
N GLN A 181 -17.55 -7.02 -16.96
CA GLN A 181 -18.23 -6.19 -17.95
C GLN A 181 -19.44 -5.46 -17.34
N LYS A 182 -20.33 -6.16 -16.65
CA LYS A 182 -21.49 -5.55 -16.00
C LYS A 182 -21.09 -4.55 -14.93
N LYS A 183 -20.10 -4.89 -14.07
CA LYS A 183 -19.59 -3.96 -13.06
C LYS A 183 -19.02 -2.69 -13.70
N ASN A 184 -18.30 -2.80 -14.81
CA ASN A 184 -17.79 -1.64 -15.54
C ASN A 184 -18.92 -0.78 -16.13
N MET A 185 -19.98 -1.41 -16.66
CA MET A 185 -21.15 -0.69 -17.15
C MET A 185 -21.89 0.04 -16.01
N MET A 186 -22.12 -0.63 -14.88
CA MET A 186 -22.73 -0.01 -13.71
C MET A 186 -21.86 1.09 -13.12
N LEU A 187 -20.55 0.91 -13.09
CA LEU A 187 -19.59 1.94 -12.69
C LEU A 187 -19.72 3.17 -13.60
N ALA A 188 -19.74 3.00 -14.92
CA ALA A 188 -19.91 4.10 -15.86
C ALA A 188 -21.25 4.83 -15.68
N GLN A 189 -22.34 4.07 -15.48
CA GLN A 189 -23.65 4.63 -15.17
C GLN A 189 -23.62 5.44 -13.88
N LYS A 190 -23.07 4.88 -12.79
CA LYS A 190 -22.97 5.57 -11.51
C LYS A 190 -22.07 6.80 -11.57
N ILE A 191 -20.97 6.77 -12.32
CA ILE A 191 -20.16 7.95 -12.56
C ILE A 191 -20.99 9.05 -13.22
N ASN A 192 -21.81 8.72 -14.23
CA ASN A 192 -22.69 9.70 -14.86
C ASN A 192 -23.77 10.23 -13.90
N GLU A 193 -24.35 9.38 -13.05
CA GLU A 193 -25.26 9.81 -11.98
C GLU A 193 -24.57 10.77 -11.02
N LEU A 194 -23.33 10.49 -10.60
CA LEU A 194 -22.56 11.37 -9.74
C LEU A 194 -22.25 12.69 -10.44
N LYS A 195 -21.89 12.68 -11.72
CA LYS A 195 -21.68 13.92 -12.48
C LYS A 195 -22.90 14.83 -12.48
N ALA A 196 -24.11 14.26 -12.48
CA ALA A 196 -25.35 15.04 -12.39
C ALA A 196 -25.66 15.57 -10.98
N GLN A 197 -25.08 14.97 -9.93
CA GLN A 197 -25.28 15.37 -8.54
C GLN A 197 -24.32 16.46 -8.07
N PHE A 198 -23.14 16.57 -8.67
CA PHE A 198 -22.13 17.55 -8.29
C PHE A 198 -22.11 18.73 -9.27
N ASN A 199 -21.86 19.94 -8.74
CA ASN A 199 -21.56 21.10 -9.59
C ASN A 199 -20.15 20.92 -10.16
N LEU A 200 -20.06 20.58 -11.45
CA LEU A 200 -18.81 20.35 -12.14
C LEU A 200 -18.45 21.55 -13.00
N GLU A 201 -17.26 22.09 -12.81
CA GLU A 201 -16.67 23.14 -13.65
C GLU A 201 -15.43 22.57 -14.34
N GLU A 202 -15.48 22.47 -15.67
CA GLU A 202 -14.39 21.94 -16.50
C GLU A 202 -13.69 23.08 -17.24
N ASN A 203 -12.37 23.19 -17.10
CA ASN A 203 -11.56 24.17 -17.82
C ASN A 203 -11.19 23.64 -19.22
N ASN A 204 -12.15 23.67 -20.15
CA ASN A 204 -11.97 23.15 -21.51
C ASN A 204 -10.87 23.88 -22.30
N GLU A 205 -10.67 25.18 -22.06
CA GLU A 205 -9.64 25.99 -22.73
C GLU A 205 -8.23 25.43 -22.50
N PHE A 206 -7.94 24.96 -21.28
CA PHE A 206 -6.67 24.31 -20.98
C PHE A 206 -6.43 23.08 -21.87
N PHE A 207 -7.45 22.23 -22.04
CA PHE A 207 -7.34 20.99 -22.82
C PHE A 207 -7.25 21.26 -24.32
N GLU A 208 -7.98 22.24 -24.85
CA GLU A 208 -7.89 22.66 -26.25
C GLU A 208 -6.50 23.21 -26.58
N LYS A 209 -5.92 24.01 -25.67
CA LYS A 209 -4.55 24.52 -25.81
C LYS A 209 -3.51 23.39 -25.83
N MET A 210 -3.69 22.37 -24.99
CA MET A 210 -2.80 21.21 -24.94
C MET A 210 -2.97 20.31 -26.17
N ALA A 211 -4.19 20.15 -26.70
CA ALA A 211 -4.47 19.37 -27.90
C ALA A 211 -3.90 20.03 -29.18
N GLY A 212 -3.93 21.37 -29.26
CA GLY A 212 -3.29 22.13 -30.33
C GLY A 212 -1.75 22.12 -30.25
N SER A 213 -1.21 21.93 -29.05
CA SER A 213 0.21 21.70 -28.80
C SER A 213 0.51 20.21 -28.97
N LYS A 214 0.45 19.68 -30.21
CA LYS A 214 0.93 18.31 -30.47
C LYS A 214 2.33 18.20 -29.87
N PRO A 215 2.56 17.35 -28.86
CA PRO A 215 3.92 17.01 -28.46
C PRO A 215 4.56 16.46 -29.73
N ASP A 216 5.73 16.97 -30.11
CA ASP A 216 6.49 16.32 -31.15
C ASP A 216 6.83 14.92 -30.62
N MET A 217 6.06 13.92 -31.08
CA MET A 217 6.23 12.54 -30.64
C MET A 217 7.63 12.03 -30.99
N ALA A 218 8.30 12.64 -31.98
CA ALA A 218 9.71 12.38 -32.25
C ALA A 218 10.62 12.93 -31.15
N GLU A 219 10.33 14.11 -30.60
CA GLU A 219 11.06 14.70 -29.49
C GLU A 219 10.83 13.94 -28.17
N LEU A 220 9.58 13.53 -27.91
CA LEU A 220 9.23 12.70 -26.74
C LEU A 220 9.89 11.30 -26.81
N MET A 221 9.87 10.66 -27.98
CA MET A 221 10.57 9.39 -28.20
C MET A 221 12.08 9.56 -28.02
N LYS A 222 12.67 10.65 -28.53
CA LYS A 222 14.10 10.96 -28.40
C LYS A 222 14.51 11.23 -26.95
N SER A 223 13.68 11.92 -26.15
CA SER A 223 13.95 12.13 -24.73
C SER A 223 13.88 10.82 -23.91
N LEU A 224 12.94 9.92 -24.22
CA LEU A 224 12.85 8.62 -23.57
C LEU A 224 14.02 7.70 -23.94
N GLN A 225 14.51 7.79 -25.18
CA GLN A 225 15.68 7.04 -25.64
C GLN A 225 16.97 7.55 -24.98
N ASN A 226 17.09 8.86 -24.77
CA ASN A 226 18.24 9.47 -24.10
C ASN A 226 18.25 9.16 -22.58
N GLN A 227 17.10 9.16 -21.90
CA GLN A 227 17.02 8.78 -20.47
C GLN A 227 17.39 7.31 -20.22
N LYS A 228 17.11 6.41 -21.17
CA LYS A 228 17.52 5.00 -21.07
C LYS A 228 19.05 4.80 -21.21
N SER A 229 19.78 5.83 -21.66
CA SER A 229 21.21 5.75 -21.95
C SER A 229 22.10 6.24 -20.81
N GLU A 230 21.54 6.92 -19.80
CA GLU A 230 22.32 7.50 -18.67
C GLU A 230 22.26 6.66 -17.38
N GLU A 231 21.48 5.57 -17.31
CA GLU A 231 21.31 4.74 -16.10
C GLU A 231 22.17 3.46 -16.05
N VAL A 232 23.24 3.34 -16.85
CA VAL A 232 24.23 2.26 -16.68
C VAL A 232 25.65 2.77 -16.98
N ALA A 233 26.19 3.62 -16.10
CA ALA A 233 27.63 3.61 -15.89
C ALA A 233 27.92 2.42 -14.96
N PRO A 234 28.66 1.38 -15.40
CA PRO A 234 29.08 0.30 -14.52
C PRO A 234 29.91 0.91 -13.40
N ALA A 235 29.53 0.62 -12.15
CA ALA A 235 30.35 0.93 -10.99
C ALA A 235 31.71 0.25 -11.21
N ASP A 236 32.74 1.09 -11.31
CA ASP A 236 34.13 0.68 -11.47
C ASP A 236 34.49 -0.40 -10.45
N GLU A 237 35.09 -1.45 -11.00
CA GLU A 237 35.66 -2.61 -10.36
C GLU A 237 36.76 -2.13 -9.38
N MET A 238 36.45 -2.12 -8.08
CA MET A 238 37.46 -1.94 -7.04
C MET A 238 38.35 -3.19 -7.01
N THR A 239 39.43 -3.15 -7.77
CA THR A 239 40.53 -4.12 -7.67
C THR A 239 41.20 -3.98 -6.31
N GLU A 240 41.13 -5.07 -5.56
CA GLU A 240 41.79 -5.29 -4.28
C GLU A 240 43.31 -5.43 -4.49
N ASP A 241 44.05 -4.36 -4.18
CA ASP A 241 45.51 -4.38 -4.11
C ASP A 241 45.96 -5.29 -2.96
N LYS A 242 46.39 -6.51 -3.32
CA LYS A 242 47.28 -7.32 -2.52
C LYS A 242 48.72 -6.88 -2.81
N GLU A 243 49.36 -6.23 -1.85
CA GLU A 243 50.75 -6.47 -1.47
C GLU A 243 51.20 -5.48 -0.39
N VAL A 244 51.33 -5.94 0.86
CA VAL A 244 52.47 -5.55 1.69
C VAL A 244 52.92 -6.77 2.51
N LYS A 245 54.24 -6.99 2.42
CA LYS A 245 55.14 -7.96 3.03
C LYS A 245 54.82 -8.42 4.47
#